data_AF-A0A9X1VPH0-F1
#
_entry.id   AF-A0A9X1VPH0-F1
#
_cell.length_a   1.000
_cell.length_b   1.000
_cell.length_c   1.000
_cell.angle_alpha   90.00
_cell.angle_beta   90.00
_cell.angle_gamma   90.00
#
_symmetry.space_group_name_H-M   'P 1'
#
loop_
_entity.id
_entity.type
_entity.pdbx_description
1 polymer ?
#
loop_
_entity_poly.entity_id
_entity_poly.type
_entity_poly.pdbx_seq_one_letter_code
_entity_poly.pdbx_strand_id
1 'polypeptide(L)' 'MEKENPKYIKGFNHAYLLVKYKPEIIKSLTNIKTQNDYIQGLKDGNDIFEQSRIKSRLYDLRQLETKRDKDHDLDLKR' A
#
# COMPACT_ATOMS: atom_id res chain seq x y z
N MET A 1 23.01 2.20 -18.87
CA MET A 1 21.89 1.68 -18.07
C MET A 1 22.42 1.39 -16.69
N GLU A 2 22.02 2.17 -15.72
CA GLU A 2 22.39 1.96 -14.31
C GLU A 2 21.82 0.60 -13.89
N LYS A 3 22.68 -0.31 -13.42
CA LYS A 3 22.23 -1.64 -12.98
C LYS A 3 21.45 -1.45 -11.69
N GLU A 4 20.16 -1.72 -11.74
CA GLU A 4 19.31 -1.68 -10.55
C GLU A 4 19.88 -2.58 -9.45
N ASN A 5 19.89 -2.09 -8.20
CA ASN A 5 20.48 -2.82 -7.09
C ASN A 5 19.64 -4.06 -6.76
N PRO A 6 20.16 -5.28 -6.94
CA PRO A 6 19.36 -6.50 -6.76
C PRO A 6 18.92 -6.73 -5.31
N LYS A 7 19.66 -6.19 -4.33
CA LYS A 7 19.26 -6.27 -2.92
C LYS A 7 18.07 -5.36 -2.64
N TYR A 8 18.10 -4.15 -3.19
CA TYR A 8 16.99 -3.21 -3.09
C TYR A 8 15.70 -3.82 -3.66
N ILE A 9 15.74 -4.30 -4.91
CA ILE A 9 14.56 -4.88 -5.57
C ILE A 9 13.99 -6.05 -4.76
N LYS A 10 14.85 -6.95 -4.26
CA LYS A 10 14.41 -8.06 -3.42
C LYS A 10 13.72 -7.57 -2.16
N GLY A 11 14.30 -6.58 -1.48
CA GLY A 11 13.69 -5.97 -0.29
C GLY A 11 12.33 -5.38 -0.59
N PHE A 12 12.24 -4.59 -1.67
CA PHE A 12 11.01 -3.98 -2.13
C PHE A 12 9.90 -5.00 -2.39
N ASN A 13 10.21 -6.05 -3.15
CA ASN A 13 9.22 -7.08 -3.48
C ASN A 13 8.82 -7.90 -2.25
N HIS A 14 9.75 -8.19 -1.34
CA HIS A 14 9.45 -8.91 -0.11
C HIS A 14 8.57 -8.11 0.85
N ALA A 15 8.60 -6.77 0.80
CA ALA A 15 7.76 -5.92 1.62
C ALA A 15 6.28 -6.30 1.45
N TYR A 16 5.81 -6.52 0.23
CA TYR A 16 4.42 -6.88 -0.08
C TYR A 16 3.95 -8.15 0.65
N LEU A 17 4.81 -9.16 0.74
CA LEU A 17 4.50 -10.40 1.46
C LEU A 17 4.52 -10.18 2.97
N LEU A 18 5.48 -9.40 3.47
CA LEU A 18 5.64 -9.16 4.90
C LEU A 18 4.51 -8.28 5.45
N VAL A 19 4.10 -7.22 4.76
CA VAL A 19 2.95 -6.41 5.19
C VAL A 19 1.69 -7.26 5.28
N LYS A 20 1.49 -8.17 4.32
CA LYS A 20 0.29 -9.01 4.25
C LYS A 20 0.24 -10.08 5.34
N TYR A 21 1.35 -10.75 5.61
CA TYR A 21 1.35 -11.96 6.46
C TYR A 21 2.08 -11.79 7.79
N LYS A 22 2.95 -10.79 7.93
CA LYS A 22 3.83 -10.57 9.08
C LYS A 22 4.01 -9.07 9.41
N PRO A 23 2.94 -8.34 9.71
CA PRO A 23 2.96 -6.88 9.87
C PRO A 23 3.84 -6.39 11.03
N GLU A 24 3.95 -7.17 12.11
CA GLU A 24 4.79 -6.80 13.26
C GLU A 24 6.27 -6.77 12.90
N ILE A 25 6.71 -7.72 12.07
CA ILE A 25 8.11 -7.81 11.63
C ILE A 25 8.47 -6.62 10.77
N ILE A 26 7.61 -6.24 9.80
CA ILE A 26 7.92 -5.12 8.93
C ILE A 26 7.94 -3.80 9.69
N LYS A 27 7.03 -3.60 10.66
CA LYS A 27 7.08 -2.43 11.56
C LYS A 27 8.40 -2.32 12.31
N SER A 28 8.91 -3.42 12.85
CA SER A 28 10.22 -3.41 13.51
C SER A 28 11.34 -3.07 12.53
N LEU A 29 11.32 -3.63 11.32
CA LEU A 29 12.35 -3.41 10.30
C LEU A 29 12.35 -1.99 9.74
N THR A 30 11.18 -1.37 9.56
CA THR A 30 11.07 0.00 9.03
C THR A 30 11.63 1.05 10.00
N ASN A 31 11.64 0.75 11.30
CA ASN A 31 12.16 1.65 12.33
C ASN A 31 13.69 1.63 12.46
N ILE A 32 14.37 0.66 11.83
CA ILE A 32 15.83 0.53 11.90
C ILE A 32 16.49 1.62 11.06
N LYS A 33 17.39 2.42 11.63
CA LYS A 33 18.27 3.31 10.85
C LYS A 33 19.44 2.50 10.30
N THR A 34 19.49 2.33 8.98
CA THR A 34 20.54 1.55 8.29
C THR A 34 20.72 2.06 6.87
N GLN A 35 21.93 1.88 6.33
CA GLN A 35 22.27 2.14 4.93
C GLN A 35 22.16 0.86 4.07
N ASN A 36 21.56 -0.20 4.59
CA ASN A 36 21.41 -1.45 3.86
C ASN A 36 20.31 -1.32 2.79
N ASP A 37 20.69 -1.47 1.52
CA ASP A 37 19.78 -1.35 0.38
C ASP A 37 18.56 -2.27 0.45
N TYR A 38 18.70 -3.47 1.00
CA TYR A 38 17.59 -4.40 1.17
C TYR A 38 16.57 -3.88 2.18
N ILE A 39 17.05 -3.31 3.29
CA ILE A 39 16.17 -2.71 4.31
C ILE A 39 15.55 -1.43 3.77
N GLN A 40 16.27 -0.65 2.95
CA GLN A 40 15.68 0.50 2.27
C GLN A 40 14.57 0.08 1.32
N GLY A 41 14.81 -0.96 0.49
CA GLY A 41 13.78 -1.52 -0.38
C GLY A 41 12.56 -1.98 0.41
N LEU A 42 12.75 -2.63 1.57
CA LEU A 42 11.64 -3.04 2.43
C LEU A 42 10.78 -1.86 2.91
N LYS A 43 11.41 -0.74 3.28
CA LYS A 43 10.70 0.47 3.72
C LYS A 43 9.90 1.07 2.59
N ASP A 44 10.54 1.30 1.45
CA ASP A 44 9.89 1.92 0.31
C ASP A 44 8.75 1.04 -0.21
N GLY A 45 8.96 -0.28 -0.26
CA GLY A 45 7.92 -1.24 -0.66
C GLY A 45 6.73 -1.26 0.29
N ASN A 46 6.96 -1.16 1.60
CA ASN A 46 5.91 -1.03 2.60
C ASN A 46 5.09 0.26 2.41
N ASP A 47 5.78 1.38 2.20
CA ASP A 47 5.12 2.68 2.04
C ASP A 47 4.26 2.73 0.77
N ILE A 48 4.77 2.21 -0.35
CA ILE A 48 4.01 2.10 -1.60
C ILE A 48 2.79 1.19 -1.42
N PHE A 49 2.94 0.06 -0.73
CA PHE A 49 1.81 -0.84 -0.45
C PHE A 49 0.72 -0.14 0.37
N GLU A 50 1.08 0.56 1.45
CA GLU A 50 0.12 1.27 2.30
C GLU A 50 -0.57 2.42 1.56
N GLN A 51 0.18 3.20 0.76
CA GLN A 51 -0.41 4.23 -0.11
C GLN A 51 -1.40 3.63 -1.12
N SER A 52 -1.04 2.52 -1.75
CA SER A 52 -1.93 1.81 -2.69
C SER A 52 -3.20 1.32 -1.98
N ARG A 53 -3.06 0.75 -0.78
CA ARG A 53 -4.19 0.28 0.04
C ARG A 53 -5.14 1.42 0.41
N ILE A 54 -4.61 2.58 0.81
CA ILE A 54 -5.41 3.77 1.13
C ILE A 54 -6.14 4.27 -0.11
N LYS A 55 -5.44 4.38 -1.26
CA LYS A 55 -6.04 4.81 -2.53
C LYS A 55 -7.19 3.91 -2.96
N SER A 56 -7.03 2.59 -2.85
CA SER A 56 -8.08 1.61 -3.14
C SER A 56 -9.30 1.83 -2.25
N ARG A 57 -9.09 1.94 -0.93
CA ARG A 57 -10.20 2.16 0.02
C ARG A 57 -10.95 3.47 -0.24
N LEU A 58 -10.23 4.54 -0.58
CA LEU A 58 -10.85 5.83 -0.92
C LEU A 58 -11.65 5.76 -2.22
N TYR A 59 -11.20 4.97 -3.19
CA TYR A 59 -11.96 4.70 -4.40
C TYR A 59 -13.26 3.95 -4.09
N ASP A 60 -13.19 2.89 -3.28
CA ASP A 60 -14.35 2.10 -2.89
C ASP A 60 -15.39 2.94 -2.13
N LEU A 61 -14.95 3.83 -1.23
CA LEU A 61 -15.84 4.75 -0.51
C LEU A 61 -16.58 5.71 -1.45
N ARG A 62 -15.88 6.31 -2.43
CA ARG A 62 -16.52 7.18 -3.43
C ARG A 62 -17.54 6.44 -4.29
N GLN A 63 -17.30 5.17 -4.59
CA GLN A 63 -18.25 4.33 -5.32
C GLN A 63 -19.50 4.01 -4.47
N LEU A 64 -19.38 3.92 -3.15
CA LEU A 64 -20.53 3.75 -2.25
C LEU A 64 -21.35 5.03 -2.16
N GLU A 65 -20.72 6.20 -2.04
CA GLU A 65 -21.41 7.50 -2.02
C GLU A 65 -22.20 7.74 -3.30
N THR A 66 -21.57 7.55 -4.46
CA THR A 66 -22.25 7.73 -5.76
C THR A 66 -23.39 6.75 -6.00
N LYS A 67 -23.36 5.55 -5.41
CA LYS A 67 -24.50 4.62 -5.44
C LYS A 67 -25.64 5.11 -4.54
N ARG A 68 -25.32 5.55 -3.32
CA ARG A 68 -26.33 6.07 -2.38
C ARG A 68 -27.06 7.29 -2.93
N ASP A 69 -26.33 8.21 -3.57
CA ASP A 69 -26.92 9.41 -4.15
C ASP A 69 -27.85 9.08 -5.32
N LYS A 70 -27.52 8.06 -6.13
CA LYS A 70 -28.40 7.55 -7.19
C LYS A 70 -29.66 6.88 -6.66
N ASP A 71 -29.55 6.10 -5.58
CA ASP A 71 -30.71 5.47 -4.94
C ASP A 71 -31.63 6.53 -4.32
N HIS A 72 -31.08 7.59 -3.75
CA HIS A 72 -31.86 8.71 -3.18
C HIS A 72 -32.58 9.54 -4.26
N ASP A 73 -31.99 9.72 -5.44
CA ASP A 73 -32.65 10.38 -6.59
C ASP A 73 -33.80 9.53 -7.19
N LEU A 74 -33.74 8.21 -7.02
CA LEU A 74 -34.79 7.28 -7.48
C LEU A 74 -36.01 7.26 -6.56
N ASP A 75 -35.81 7.39 -5.24
CA ASP A 75 -36.90 7.48 -4.27
C ASP A 75 -37.67 8.81 -4.34
N LEU A 76 -37.02 9.90 -4.77
CA LEU A 76 -37.66 11.22 -4.96
C LEU A 76 -38.51 11.32 -6.25
N LYS A 77 -38.46 10.33 -7.13
CA LYS A 77 -39.21 10.30 -8.41
C LYS A 77 -40.39 9.33 -8.42
N ARG A 78 -40.75 8.75 -7.26
CA ARG A 78 -41.96 7.94 -7.06
C ARG A 78 -43.00 8.71 -6.24
#